data_AF-A0A835ENZ5-F1
#
_entry.id   AF-A0A835ENZ5-F1
#
_cell.length_a   1.000
_cell.length_b   1.000
_cell.length_c   1.000
_cell.angle_alpha   90.00
_cell.angle_beta   90.00
_cell.angle_gamma   90.00
#
_symmetry.space_group_name_H-M   'P 1'
#
loop_
_entity.id
_entity.type
_entity.pdbx_description
1 polymer ?
#
loop_
_entity_poly.entity_id
_entity_poly.type
_entity_poly.pdbx_seq_one_letter_code
_entity_poly.pdbx_strand_id
1 'polypeptide(L)' 'MDIFLIEAWEIWKLRNAIIFDGERCTHQIWLRRLRGQILLQSGRFTEDKRVLFLQWLETIS' A
#
# COMPACT_ATOMS: atom_id res chain seq x y z
N MET A 1 4.40 2.46 -13.16
CA MET A 1 4.72 1.02 -12.99
C MET A 1 4.86 0.64 -11.53
N ASP A 2 5.54 1.44 -10.70
CA ASP A 2 5.82 1.10 -9.29
C ASP A 2 4.57 0.90 -8.42
N ILE A 3 3.56 1.77 -8.51
CA ILE A 3 2.32 1.65 -7.72
C ILE A 3 1.57 0.35 -8.07
N PHE A 4 1.46 0.01 -9.34
CA PHE A 4 0.81 -1.22 -9.80
C PHE A 4 1.53 -2.47 -9.27
N LEU A 5 2.86 -2.47 -9.28
CA LEU A 5 3.67 -3.55 -8.71
C LEU A 5 3.45 -3.67 -7.20
N ILE A 6 3.38 -2.55 -6.47
CA ILE A 6 3.08 -2.54 -5.03
C ILE A 6 1.67 -3.09 -4.76
N GLU A 7 0.67 -2.68 -5.54
CA GLU A 7 -0.70 -3.18 -5.42
C GLU A 7 -0.78 -4.69 -5.66
N ALA A 8 -0.19 -5.17 -6.76
CA ALA A 8 -0.14 -6.59 -7.08
C ALA A 8 0.61 -7.40 -6.00
N TRP A 9 1.69 -6.85 -5.45
CA TRP A 9 2.46 -7.45 -4.36
C TRP A 9 1.63 -7.58 -3.07
N GLU A 10 0.88 -6.54 -2.69
CA GLU A 10 0.01 -6.60 -1.52
C GLU A 10 -1.12 -7.63 -1.70
N ILE A 11 -1.70 -7.73 -2.90
CA ILE A 11 -2.72 -8.75 -3.20
C ILE A 11 -2.13 -10.16 -3.05
N TRP A 12 -0.92 -10.38 -3.57
CA TRP A 12 -0.23 -11.65 -3.44
C TRP A 12 0.04 -12.02 -1.97
N LYS A 13 0.46 -11.05 -1.14
CA LYS A 13 0.67 -11.27 0.30
C LYS A 13 -0.64 -11.55 1.05
N LEU A 14 -1.73 -10.84 0.77
CA LEU A 14 -3.03 -11.16 1.39
C LEU A 14 -3.45 -12.59 1.03
N ARG A 15 -3.37 -12.98 -0.24
CA ARG A 15 -3.71 -14.36 -0.64
C ARG A 15 -2.88 -15.39 0.14
N ASN A 16 -1.58 -15.17 0.29
CA ASN A 16 -0.72 -16.08 1.04
C ASN A 16 -1.09 -16.13 2.53
N ALA A 17 -1.42 -15.00 3.15
CA ALA A 17 -1.86 -14.97 4.54
C ALA A 17 -3.16 -15.78 4.77
N ILE A 18 -4.07 -15.83 3.79
CA ILE A 18 -5.26 -16.71 3.86
C ILE A 18 -4.84 -18.19 3.84
N ILE A 19 -3.95 -18.55 2.91
CA ILE A 19 -3.58 -19.95 2.65
C ILE A 19 -2.70 -20.53 3.76
N PHE A 20 -1.71 -19.76 4.22
CA PHE A 20 -0.68 -20.23 5.14
C PHE A 20 -0.98 -19.89 6.60
N ASP A 21 -1.60 -18.73 6.86
CA ASP A 21 -1.79 -18.23 8.22
C ASP A 21 -3.27 -18.27 8.68
N GLY A 22 -4.20 -18.64 7.77
CA GLY A 22 -5.64 -18.64 8.06
C GLY A 22 -6.22 -17.25 8.35
N GLU A 23 -5.51 -16.18 7.97
CA GLU A 23 -5.95 -14.80 8.24
C GLU A 23 -7.23 -14.44 7.46
N ARG A 24 -8.06 -13.59 8.08
CA ARG A 24 -9.16 -12.95 7.35
C ARG A 24 -8.62 -11.83 6.47
N CYS A 25 -8.84 -11.94 5.17
CA CYS A 25 -8.59 -10.85 4.25
C CYS A 25 -9.84 -10.02 4.02
N THR A 26 -9.72 -8.70 4.23
CA THR A 26 -10.75 -7.72 3.89
C THR A 26 -10.14 -6.62 3.04
N HIS A 27 -10.97 -5.93 2.27
CA HIS A 27 -10.54 -4.76 1.49
C HIS A 27 -9.88 -3.69 2.37
N GLN A 28 -10.37 -3.49 3.60
CA GLN A 28 -9.77 -2.55 4.56
C GLN A 28 -8.35 -2.95 4.98
N ILE A 29 -8.09 -4.24 5.20
CA ILE A 29 -6.74 -4.74 5.54
C ILE A 29 -5.79 -4.53 4.36
N TRP A 30 -6.25 -4.84 3.14
CA TRP A 30 -5.47 -4.58 1.93
C TRP A 30 -5.15 -3.09 1.76
N LEU A 31 -6.15 -2.21 1.86
CA LEU A 31 -5.97 -0.77 1.73
C LEU A 31 -4.99 -0.22 2.77
N ARG A 32 -5.05 -0.70 4.02
CA ARG A 32 -4.13 -0.31 5.09
C ARG A 32 -2.69 -0.76 4.80
N ARG A 33 -2.50 -2.00 4.34
CA ARG A 33 -1.16 -2.52 3.98
C ARG A 33 -0.58 -1.80 2.77
N LEU A 34 -1.40 -1.55 1.75
CA LEU A 34 -1.05 -0.76 0.57
C LEU A 34 -0.61 0.66 0.93
N ARG A 35 -1.38 1.36 1.77
CA ARG A 35 -1.00 2.69 2.28
C ARG A 35 0.34 2.67 2.99
N GLY A 36 0.61 1.66 3.82
CA GLY A 36 1.90 1.50 4.49
C GLY A 36 3.07 1.38 3.51
N GLN A 37 2.92 0.57 2.45
CA GLN A 37 3.95 0.45 1.42
C GLN A 37 4.14 1.74 0.60
N ILE A 38 3.03 2.36 0.21
CA ILE A 38 3.05 3.60 -0.55
C ILE A 38 3.74 4.72 0.27
N LEU A 39 3.47 4.79 1.57
CA LEU A 39 4.14 5.72 2.48
C LEU A 39 5.65 5.44 2.58
N LEU A 40 6.05 4.16 2.72
CA LEU A 40 7.47 3.79 2.73
C LEU A 40 8.18 4.17 1.43
N GLN A 41 7.51 3.95 0.28
CA GLN A 41 8.06 4.28 -1.02
C GLN A 41 8.15 5.81 -1.25
N SER A 42 7.25 6.58 -0.64
CA SER A 42 7.28 8.05 -0.70
C SER A 42 8.57 8.66 -0.12
N GLY A 43 9.26 7.94 0.76
CA GLY A 43 10.57 8.35 1.29
C GLY A 43 11.68 8.39 0.22
N ARG A 44 11.45 7.83 -0.96
CA ARG A 44 12.37 7.92 -2.11
C ARG A 44 12.12 9.13 -2.99
N PHE A 45 11.06 9.90 -2.71
CA PHE A 45 10.72 11.07 -3.50
C PHE A 45 11.52 12.28 -3.00
N THR A 46 11.72 13.26 -3.89
CA THR A 46 12.20 14.58 -3.46
C THR A 46 11.14 15.23 -2.56
N GLU A 47 11.56 16.07 -1.60
CA GLU A 47 10.69 16.57 -0.53
C GLU A 47 9.45 17.32 -1.07
N ASP A 48 9.63 18.09 -2.14
CA ASP A 48 8.56 18.80 -2.87
C ASP A 48 7.48 17.84 -3.39
N LYS A 49 7.89 16.72 -4.00
CA LYS A 49 6.98 15.70 -4.53
C LYS A 49 6.37 14.85 -3.41
N ARG A 50 7.13 14.61 -2.34
CA ARG A 50 6.67 13.85 -1.17
C ARG A 50 5.51 14.55 -0.49
N VAL A 51 5.59 15.86 -0.25
CA VAL A 51 4.53 16.64 0.39
C VAL A 51 3.23 16.57 -0.43
N LEU A 52 3.30 16.83 -1.75
CA LEU A 52 2.13 16.75 -2.63
C LEU A 52 1.52 15.34 -2.65
N PHE A 53 2.36 14.31 -2.62
CA PHE A 53 1.92 12.92 -2.62
C PHE A 53 1.25 12.50 -1.31
N LEU A 54 1.78 12.94 -0.16
CA LEU A 54 1.16 12.69 1.15
C LEU A 54 -0.19 13.41 1.27
N GLN A 55 -0.28 14.66 0.81
CA GLN A 55 -1.54 15.40 0.75
C GLN A 55 -2.59 14.66 -0.09
N TRP A 56 -2.20 14.16 -1.27
CA TRP A 56 -3.09 13.33 -2.08
C TRP A 56 -3.51 12.06 -1.34
N LEU A 57 -2.58 11.36 -0.69
CA LEU A 57 -2.87 10.11 0.03
C LEU A 57 -3.88 10.28 1.18
N GLU A 58 -3.90 11.45 1.83
CA GLU A 58 -4.88 11.83 2.84
C GLU A 58 -6.29 12.04 2.25
N THR A 59 -6.41 12.54 1.01
CA THR A 59 -7.73 12.74 0.38
C THR A 59 -8.46 11.45 0.00
N ILE A 60 -7.75 10.33 -0.06
CA ILE A 60 -8.31 9.01 -0.40
C ILE A 60 -8.72 8.26 0.89
N SER A 61 -8.82 8.94 2.04
CA SER A 61 -9.15 8.32 3.35
C SER A 61 -10.61 7.97 3.46
#